data_AF-A0A9Q9UAD0-F1
#
_entry.id   AF-A0A9Q9UAD0-F1
#
_cell.length_a   1.000
_cell.length_b   1.000
_cell.length_c   1.000
_cell.angle_alpha   90.00
_cell.angle_beta   90.00
_cell.angle_gamma   90.00
#
_symmetry.space_group_name_H-M   'P 1'
#
loop_
_entity.id
_entity.type
_entity.pdbx_description
1 polymer ?
#
loop_
_entity_poly.entity_id
_entity_poly.type
_entity_poly.pdbx_seq_one_letter_code
_entity_poly.pdbx_strand_id
1 'polypeptide(L)'
;MSSTTFKQYWLPEKKGFDSLKLRSVPKELPRLGQILVRIKAVSLNWRDGIVAIGTYLFPGPNALVPGSDGPGIVEAVGEGVTEWTVGDRVVANFTQEHIAGRLTRGVGLTQLGGEAQGLLGEYFIFPKTGVVKIPDYLSFEEASCLPCAALTAWNALYGLTPLRPGQTVLLQGTGGVATFALQIAHVAGAKTIVTSSSDDKLVKVKDLASFDAIGFNGQIHCIGHITNPDPLGAGKDLRGPDAAFLALDHLCVVRGVVVGSREQLQDMLDCFEANEIRPVIDRVFSFENAREAYDHLWSSTHTGKVVIRRRQAMDHYIRVLSELLTITLAKALIAYSSGHMSHSDPSYTTVSLAARSRALCELSATISRQDQTASVTETALSACLILLTSEVCLGSHQSWYNHLIGAKHLIACAQRQAGGSLVKGAQALRLTSEGRWILRNFAYHDIIGSVTLGTKPLLFPDYLRDTTHEFDSYLGVASQVLIYIGQITCLDLSTTYVEVGVHPSRNYLSVEHDVESWKCPAGTPSNFQAVAHAYRGAALIYLYRKMRRHLEADTNTFLACGTSLNTMNGKLHMAVDNTLDSIGHVPENDVSESSLIKWNLFERDYKRHITSENFVIFREH
;
A
#
# COMPACT_ATOMS: atom_id res chain seq x y z
N MET A 1 -8.90 -15.46 -9.46
CA MET A 1 -9.07 -15.14 -10.90
C MET A 1 -8.95 -13.63 -11.08
N SER A 2 -7.99 -13.14 -11.85
CA SER A 2 -7.87 -11.70 -12.16
C SER A 2 -9.16 -11.19 -12.81
N SER A 3 -9.77 -10.14 -12.26
CA SER A 3 -10.93 -9.50 -12.87
C SER A 3 -10.62 -9.12 -14.32
N THR A 4 -11.44 -9.60 -15.26
CA THR A 4 -11.32 -9.28 -16.70
C THR A 4 -11.75 -7.85 -17.02
N THR A 5 -12.33 -7.15 -16.05
CA THR A 5 -12.78 -5.76 -16.17
C THR A 5 -12.34 -4.91 -14.98
N PHE A 6 -12.29 -3.59 -15.16
CA PHE A 6 -11.96 -2.63 -14.12
C PHE A 6 -12.86 -1.39 -14.20
N LYS A 7 -12.89 -0.58 -13.14
CA LYS A 7 -13.72 0.62 -13.07
C LYS A 7 -12.97 1.87 -13.51
N GLN A 8 -13.63 2.71 -14.30
CA GLN A 8 -13.14 4.04 -14.64
C GLN A 8 -14.27 5.06 -14.67
N TYR A 9 -13.96 6.31 -14.34
CA TYR A 9 -14.86 7.42 -14.59
C TYR A 9 -14.69 7.94 -16.01
N TRP A 10 -15.76 8.47 -16.57
CA TRP A 10 -15.76 9.16 -17.84
C TRP A 10 -16.89 10.17 -17.88
N LEU A 11 -16.74 11.17 -18.74
CA LEU A 11 -17.72 12.17 -19.12
C LEU A 11 -18.31 11.72 -20.47
N PRO A 12 -19.55 11.20 -20.51
CA PRO A 12 -20.23 10.91 -21.77
C PRO A 12 -20.49 12.18 -22.58
N GLU A 13 -20.73 13.28 -21.87
CA GLU A 13 -20.91 14.62 -22.39
C GLU A 13 -20.15 15.61 -21.50
N LYS A 14 -19.65 16.69 -22.09
CA LYS A 14 -18.92 17.75 -21.40
C LYS A 14 -19.88 18.85 -20.93
N LYS A 15 -20.73 18.54 -19.95
CA LYS A 15 -21.71 19.46 -19.33
C LYS A 15 -21.46 19.70 -17.83
N GLY A 16 -20.19 19.63 -17.43
CA GLY A 16 -19.75 19.72 -16.05
C GLY A 16 -19.64 18.35 -15.37
N PHE A 17 -19.19 18.36 -14.11
CA PHE A 17 -18.87 17.14 -13.36
C PHE A 17 -20.09 16.31 -12.94
N ASP A 18 -21.30 16.86 -13.04
CA ASP A 18 -22.55 16.12 -12.89
C ASP A 18 -22.73 15.05 -13.98
N SER A 19 -22.04 15.23 -15.11
CA SER A 19 -21.99 14.23 -16.19
C SER A 19 -20.98 13.11 -15.93
N LEU A 20 -20.21 13.16 -14.84
CA LEU A 20 -19.19 12.15 -14.53
C LEU A 20 -19.86 10.83 -14.14
N LYS A 21 -19.68 9.80 -14.98
CA LYS A 21 -20.26 8.47 -14.78
C LYS A 21 -19.17 7.43 -14.56
N LEU A 22 -19.48 6.44 -13.74
CA LEU A 22 -18.64 5.27 -13.55
C LEU A 22 -19.01 4.19 -14.57
N ARG A 23 -18.02 3.56 -15.20
CA ARG A 23 -18.21 2.41 -16.09
C ARG A 23 -17.22 1.29 -15.79
N SER A 24 -17.60 0.07 -16.14
CA SER A 24 -16.69 -1.08 -16.21
C SER A 24 -16.13 -1.21 -17.63
N VAL A 25 -14.85 -1.50 -17.75
CA VAL A 25 -14.11 -1.63 -19.02
C VAL A 25 -13.21 -2.85 -18.97
N PRO A 26 -12.95 -3.52 -20.11
CA PRO A 26 -12.06 -4.68 -20.15
C PRO A 26 -10.62 -4.29 -19.81
N LYS A 27 -9.92 -5.15 -19.05
CA LYS A 27 -8.48 -5.03 -18.82
C LYS A 27 -7.73 -5.64 -20.00
N GLU A 28 -7.23 -4.81 -20.90
CA GLU A 28 -6.43 -5.24 -22.05
C GLU A 28 -4.96 -5.46 -21.67
N LEU A 29 -4.30 -6.37 -22.39
CA LEU A 29 -2.86 -6.61 -22.26
C LEU A 29 -2.08 -5.64 -23.18
N PRO A 30 -0.89 -5.17 -22.75
CA PRO A 30 -0.07 -4.28 -23.56
C PRO A 30 0.47 -5.01 -24.81
N ARG A 31 0.54 -4.29 -25.93
CA ARG A 31 1.10 -4.78 -27.21
C ARG A 31 2.57 -4.40 -27.37
N LEU A 32 3.15 -4.64 -28.55
CA LEU A 32 4.51 -4.23 -28.91
C LEU A 32 4.78 -2.76 -28.53
N GLY A 33 5.83 -2.53 -27.74
CA GLY A 33 6.28 -1.20 -27.32
C GLY A 33 5.40 -0.53 -26.26
N GLN A 34 4.46 -1.25 -25.65
CA GLN A 34 3.53 -0.72 -24.66
C GLN A 34 3.74 -1.32 -23.28
N ILE A 35 3.28 -0.59 -22.25
CA ILE A 35 3.23 -1.06 -20.87
C ILE A 35 1.82 -0.84 -20.32
N LEU A 36 1.39 -1.72 -19.43
CA LEU A 36 0.15 -1.56 -18.67
C LEU A 36 0.52 -1.05 -17.28
N VAL A 37 -0.04 0.10 -16.90
CA VAL A 37 0.20 0.71 -15.59
C VAL A 37 -1.09 0.69 -14.78
N ARG A 38 -0.97 0.19 -13.54
CA ARG A 38 -2.03 0.25 -12.54
C ARG A 38 -1.95 1.57 -11.78
N ILE A 39 -2.88 2.48 -12.07
CA ILE A 39 -2.93 3.83 -11.49
C ILE A 39 -3.30 3.76 -10.00
N LYS A 40 -2.59 4.55 -9.19
CA LYS A 40 -2.72 4.59 -7.73
C LYS A 40 -3.30 5.90 -7.20
N ALA A 41 -3.07 7.00 -7.91
CA ALA A 41 -3.65 8.30 -7.60
C ALA A 41 -3.83 9.10 -8.89
N VAL A 42 -4.67 10.13 -8.86
CA VAL A 42 -4.81 11.12 -9.93
C VAL A 42 -4.89 12.50 -9.29
N SER A 43 -3.98 13.42 -9.64
CA SER A 43 -4.13 14.82 -9.20
C SER A 43 -5.01 15.60 -10.16
N LEU A 44 -5.81 16.49 -9.59
CA LEU A 44 -6.73 17.32 -10.36
C LEU A 44 -6.09 18.66 -10.70
N ASN A 45 -6.39 19.14 -11.90
CA ASN A 45 -5.93 20.41 -12.46
C ASN A 45 -7.13 21.27 -12.83
N TRP A 46 -7.01 22.59 -12.71
CA TRP A 46 -8.10 23.52 -13.08
C TRP A 46 -8.62 23.28 -14.50
N ARG A 47 -7.70 22.91 -15.40
CA ARG A 47 -7.99 22.43 -16.76
C ARG A 47 -9.11 21.39 -16.81
N ASP A 48 -9.12 20.42 -15.90
CA ASP A 48 -10.09 19.33 -15.91
C ASP A 48 -11.53 19.85 -15.84
N GLY A 49 -11.76 20.94 -15.11
CA GLY A 49 -13.09 21.56 -15.03
C GLY A 49 -13.47 22.34 -16.27
N ILE A 50 -12.54 23.07 -16.89
CA ILE A 50 -12.77 23.74 -18.19
C ILE A 50 -13.11 22.69 -19.27
N VAL A 51 -12.38 21.57 -19.27
CA VAL A 51 -12.67 20.43 -20.15
C VAL A 51 -14.04 19.84 -19.85
N ALA A 52 -14.38 19.66 -18.56
CA ALA A 52 -15.64 19.07 -18.17
C ALA A 52 -16.86 19.90 -18.57
N ILE A 53 -16.78 21.24 -18.55
CA ILE A 53 -17.88 22.13 -18.97
C ILE A 53 -17.91 22.40 -20.49
N GLY A 54 -16.98 21.83 -21.25
CA GLY A 54 -17.00 21.89 -22.72
C GLY A 54 -16.51 23.21 -23.32
N THR A 55 -15.90 24.11 -22.54
CA THR A 55 -15.37 25.40 -23.02
C THR A 55 -13.88 25.36 -23.34
N TYR A 56 -13.25 24.18 -23.25
CA TYR A 56 -11.84 24.02 -23.55
C TYR A 56 -11.55 24.26 -25.04
N LEU A 57 -10.61 25.15 -25.33
CA LEU A 57 -10.34 25.67 -26.69
C LEU A 57 -9.70 24.63 -27.63
N PHE A 58 -9.11 23.57 -27.08
CA PHE A 58 -8.41 22.55 -27.85
C PHE A 58 -9.30 21.34 -28.11
N PRO A 59 -9.20 20.73 -29.31
CA PRO A 59 -10.06 19.62 -29.71
C PRO A 59 -9.74 18.36 -28.90
N GLY A 60 -10.76 17.56 -28.58
CA GLY A 60 -10.58 16.29 -27.90
C GLY A 60 -11.83 15.40 -27.99
N PRO A 61 -11.79 14.17 -27.46
CA PRO A 61 -12.88 13.22 -27.54
C PRO A 61 -14.19 13.79 -26.97
N ASN A 62 -15.32 13.49 -27.61
CA ASN A 62 -16.65 13.87 -27.07
C ASN A 62 -16.91 13.15 -25.74
N ALA A 63 -16.61 11.85 -25.70
CA ALA A 63 -16.63 11.01 -24.52
C ALA A 63 -15.21 10.87 -23.94
N LEU A 64 -14.99 11.36 -22.73
CA LEU A 64 -13.65 11.57 -22.20
C LEU A 64 -13.47 10.98 -20.79
N VAL A 65 -12.39 10.24 -20.58
CA VAL A 65 -11.85 10.00 -19.23
C VAL A 65 -11.09 11.26 -18.80
N PRO A 66 -11.47 11.94 -17.72
CA PRO A 66 -10.75 13.14 -17.27
C PRO A 66 -9.49 12.81 -16.47
N GLY A 67 -8.72 13.84 -16.11
CA GLY A 67 -7.52 13.75 -15.28
C GLY A 67 -6.27 13.36 -16.06
N SER A 68 -5.25 14.21 -16.04
CA SER A 68 -4.01 14.02 -16.80
C SER A 68 -2.88 13.36 -16.02
N ASP A 69 -2.92 13.44 -14.68
CA ASP A 69 -1.73 13.22 -13.86
C ASP A 69 -1.90 11.97 -12.99
N GLY A 70 -1.48 10.80 -13.48
CA GLY A 70 -1.69 9.52 -12.80
C GLY A 70 -0.42 8.69 -12.69
N PRO A 71 0.17 8.54 -11.50
CA PRO A 71 1.23 7.60 -11.24
C PRO A 71 0.68 6.24 -10.83
N GLY A 72 1.51 5.23 -11.02
CA GLY A 72 1.12 3.87 -10.78
C GLY A 72 2.30 2.90 -10.78
N ILE A 73 1.94 1.62 -10.82
CA ILE A 73 2.88 0.51 -10.86
C ILE A 73 2.75 -0.15 -12.23
N VAL A 74 3.88 -0.44 -12.89
CA VAL A 74 3.89 -1.26 -14.10
C VAL A 74 3.39 -2.65 -13.74
N GLU A 75 2.24 -3.03 -14.30
CA GLU A 75 1.56 -4.30 -14.06
C GLU A 75 1.96 -5.35 -15.09
N ALA A 76 2.16 -4.93 -16.34
CA ALA A 76 2.59 -5.80 -17.43
C ALA A 76 3.39 -5.00 -18.47
N VAL A 77 4.31 -5.69 -19.15
CA VAL A 77 5.11 -5.13 -20.25
C VAL A 77 4.81 -5.89 -21.52
N GLY A 78 4.65 -5.17 -22.62
CA GLY A 78 4.46 -5.74 -23.94
C GLY A 78 5.80 -6.08 -24.61
N GLU A 79 5.73 -6.75 -25.75
CA GLU A 79 6.90 -7.14 -26.53
C GLU A 79 7.78 -5.92 -26.88
N GLY A 80 9.10 -6.08 -26.93
CA GLY A 80 10.03 -5.01 -27.33
C GLY A 80 10.22 -3.88 -26.31
N VAL A 81 9.67 -4.01 -25.09
CA VAL A 81 9.94 -3.11 -23.97
C VAL A 81 11.07 -3.70 -23.12
N THR A 82 12.16 -2.94 -22.98
CA THR A 82 13.33 -3.35 -22.18
C THR A 82 13.65 -2.37 -21.06
N GLU A 83 13.19 -1.13 -21.18
CA GLU A 83 13.41 -0.07 -20.20
C GLU A 83 12.51 -0.16 -18.95
N TRP A 84 11.51 -1.05 -18.93
CA TRP A 84 10.56 -1.19 -17.83
C TRP A 84 10.37 -2.66 -17.42
N THR A 85 10.11 -2.86 -16.13
CA THR A 85 9.82 -4.15 -15.52
C THR A 85 8.54 -4.08 -14.68
N VAL A 86 7.88 -5.21 -14.49
CA VAL A 86 6.70 -5.30 -13.62
C VAL A 86 7.11 -4.93 -12.19
N GLY A 87 6.34 -4.05 -11.54
CA GLY A 87 6.65 -3.51 -10.21
C GLY A 87 7.25 -2.11 -10.25
N ASP A 88 7.73 -1.63 -11.40
CA ASP A 88 8.30 -0.29 -11.50
C ASP A 88 7.27 0.79 -11.17
N ARG A 89 7.70 1.77 -10.36
CA ARG A 89 6.89 2.92 -9.98
C ARG A 89 7.08 4.03 -11.00
N VAL A 90 6.01 4.41 -11.66
CA VAL A 90 6.06 5.34 -12.80
C VAL A 90 4.99 6.42 -12.70
N VAL A 91 5.23 7.56 -13.36
CA VAL A 91 4.25 8.62 -13.56
C VAL A 91 4.12 8.93 -15.04
N ALA A 92 2.88 9.19 -15.47
CA ALA A 92 2.59 9.58 -16.85
C ALA A 92 3.29 10.88 -17.24
N ASN A 93 3.87 10.90 -18.43
CA ASN A 93 4.22 12.14 -19.11
C ASN A 93 2.93 12.83 -19.59
N PHE A 94 2.74 14.11 -19.28
CA PHE A 94 1.47 14.80 -19.57
C PHE A 94 1.14 14.83 -21.08
N THR A 95 2.15 15.14 -21.91
CA THR A 95 2.04 15.13 -23.38
C THR A 95 2.81 13.93 -23.91
N GLN A 96 2.11 12.83 -24.20
CA GLN A 96 2.73 11.50 -24.40
C GLN A 96 3.86 11.47 -25.43
N GLU A 97 3.74 12.23 -26.53
CA GLU A 97 4.75 12.28 -27.60
C GLU A 97 5.77 13.41 -27.44
N HIS A 98 5.66 14.29 -26.44
CA HIS A 98 6.61 15.38 -26.23
C HIS A 98 7.84 14.88 -25.48
N ILE A 99 8.73 14.21 -26.20
CA ILE A 99 9.93 13.62 -25.62
C ILE A 99 10.96 14.70 -25.25
N ALA A 100 11.26 15.60 -26.18
CA ALA A 100 12.26 16.66 -26.03
C ALA A 100 11.96 17.84 -26.98
N GLY A 101 12.67 18.94 -26.79
CA GLY A 101 12.64 20.08 -27.72
C GLY A 101 11.31 20.85 -27.73
N ARG A 102 11.04 21.56 -28.84
CA ARG A 102 9.87 22.46 -28.95
C ARG A 102 8.58 21.66 -29.20
N LEU A 103 7.54 21.99 -28.45
CA LEU A 103 6.20 21.44 -28.66
C LEU A 103 5.65 21.87 -30.03
N THR A 104 5.11 20.91 -30.78
CA THR A 104 4.35 21.15 -32.01
C THR A 104 2.86 20.99 -31.76
N ARG A 105 2.02 21.58 -32.61
CA ARG A 105 0.55 21.42 -32.48
C ARG A 105 0.11 19.96 -32.56
N GLY A 106 0.74 19.15 -33.43
CA GLY A 106 0.42 17.73 -33.57
C GLY A 106 0.71 16.96 -32.29
N VAL A 107 1.90 17.14 -31.72
CA VAL A 107 2.29 16.52 -30.45
C VAL A 107 1.38 16.97 -29.30
N GLY A 108 0.94 18.23 -29.31
CA GLY A 108 0.00 18.78 -28.32
C GLY A 108 -1.34 18.04 -28.27
N LEU A 109 -1.75 17.32 -29.32
CA LEU A 109 -2.97 16.50 -29.32
C LEU A 109 -2.84 15.22 -28.47
N THR A 110 -1.64 14.91 -27.98
CA THR A 110 -1.38 13.75 -27.11
C THR A 110 -1.42 14.09 -25.62
N GLN A 111 -1.94 15.27 -25.28
CA GLN A 111 -2.13 15.71 -23.90
C GLN A 111 -3.28 14.95 -23.23
N LEU A 112 -2.96 14.27 -22.13
CA LEU A 112 -3.92 13.44 -21.40
C LEU A 112 -5.01 14.30 -20.73
N GLY A 113 -6.21 13.75 -20.61
CA GLY A 113 -7.33 14.36 -19.89
C GLY A 113 -7.99 15.55 -20.58
N GLY A 114 -7.65 15.84 -21.84
CA GLY A 114 -8.27 16.88 -22.67
C GLY A 114 -8.36 16.45 -24.13
N GLU A 115 -7.23 16.54 -24.84
CA GLU A 115 -7.06 16.18 -26.25
C GLU A 115 -6.99 14.67 -26.45
N ALA A 116 -6.45 13.95 -25.48
CA ALA A 116 -6.45 12.50 -25.37
C ALA A 116 -7.20 12.03 -24.11
N GLN A 117 -7.49 10.73 -24.04
CA GLN A 117 -8.09 10.12 -22.84
C GLN A 117 -7.18 10.34 -21.62
N GLY A 118 -7.79 10.68 -20.49
CA GLY A 118 -7.10 10.83 -19.20
C GLY A 118 -6.96 9.52 -18.44
N LEU A 119 -6.76 9.64 -17.13
CA LEU A 119 -6.26 8.58 -16.25
C LEU A 119 -7.16 8.28 -15.05
N LEU A 120 -8.39 8.81 -15.02
CA LEU A 120 -9.34 8.56 -13.93
C LEU A 120 -9.97 7.14 -14.01
N GLY A 121 -9.15 6.13 -13.78
CA GLY A 121 -9.48 4.71 -13.80
C GLY A 121 -8.40 3.84 -13.15
N GLU A 122 -8.46 2.52 -13.35
CA GLU A 122 -7.52 1.59 -12.69
C GLU A 122 -6.29 1.24 -13.50
N TYR A 123 -6.47 1.01 -14.80
CA TYR A 123 -5.40 0.53 -15.67
C TYR A 123 -5.41 1.32 -16.96
N PHE A 124 -4.23 1.75 -17.38
CA PHE A 124 -4.04 2.42 -18.65
C PHE A 124 -2.81 1.87 -19.35
N ILE A 125 -2.90 1.78 -20.67
CA ILE A 125 -1.80 1.36 -21.52
C ILE A 125 -1.07 2.61 -21.98
N PHE A 126 0.25 2.62 -21.80
CA PHE A 126 1.13 3.69 -22.25
C PHE A 126 2.10 3.13 -23.29
N PRO A 127 2.54 3.95 -24.28
CA PRO A 127 3.79 3.65 -24.96
C PRO A 127 4.92 3.64 -23.93
N LYS A 128 5.97 2.87 -24.18
CA LYS A 128 7.13 2.78 -23.28
C LYS A 128 7.81 4.12 -22.99
N THR A 129 7.68 5.11 -23.88
CA THR A 129 8.16 6.48 -23.67
C THR A 129 7.17 7.39 -22.94
N GLY A 130 5.94 6.94 -22.73
CA GLY A 130 4.83 7.72 -22.17
C GLY A 130 4.88 7.92 -20.66
N VAL A 131 5.89 7.36 -19.99
CA VAL A 131 6.08 7.46 -18.55
C VAL A 131 7.55 7.74 -18.19
N VAL A 132 7.76 8.16 -16.95
CA VAL A 132 9.07 8.29 -16.30
C VAL A 132 9.03 7.62 -14.93
N LYS A 133 10.19 7.28 -14.38
CA LYS A 133 10.32 6.67 -13.04
C LYS A 133 10.05 7.71 -11.97
N ILE A 134 9.36 7.34 -10.88
CA ILE A 134 9.17 8.23 -9.74
C ILE A 134 10.24 7.94 -8.66
N PRO A 135 10.80 8.96 -7.99
CA PRO A 135 11.70 8.80 -6.86
C PRO A 135 11.05 8.04 -5.70
N ASP A 136 11.85 7.26 -4.98
CA ASP A 136 11.31 6.35 -3.95
C ASP A 136 10.68 7.08 -2.76
N TYR A 137 11.19 8.27 -2.44
CA TYR A 137 10.74 9.09 -1.30
C TYR A 137 9.34 9.72 -1.49
N LEU A 138 8.85 9.79 -2.73
CA LEU A 138 7.53 10.35 -3.04
C LEU A 138 6.45 9.26 -2.98
N SER A 139 5.35 9.56 -2.31
CA SER A 139 4.11 8.76 -2.39
C SER A 139 3.47 8.87 -3.78
N PHE A 140 2.50 8.01 -4.09
CA PHE A 140 1.77 8.11 -5.36
C PHE A 140 0.92 9.38 -5.44
N GLU A 141 0.42 9.87 -4.31
CA GLU A 141 -0.34 11.12 -4.24
C GLU A 141 0.56 12.32 -4.55
N GLU A 142 1.76 12.34 -3.97
CA GLU A 142 2.76 13.37 -4.27
C GLU A 142 3.20 13.28 -5.73
N ALA A 143 3.61 12.11 -6.21
CA ALA A 143 4.04 11.93 -7.60
C ALA A 143 2.94 12.33 -8.61
N SER A 144 1.66 12.20 -8.25
CA SER A 144 0.55 12.61 -9.11
C SER A 144 0.46 14.11 -9.31
N CYS A 145 1.12 14.91 -8.49
CA CYS A 145 1.10 16.36 -8.60
C CYS A 145 2.10 16.92 -9.63
N LEU A 146 3.00 16.07 -10.14
CA LEU A 146 4.16 16.50 -10.93
C LEU A 146 3.88 16.77 -12.42
N PRO A 147 3.16 15.91 -13.16
CA PRO A 147 3.14 15.97 -14.63
C PRO A 147 2.57 17.25 -15.23
N CYS A 148 1.46 17.78 -14.68
CA CYS A 148 0.93 19.05 -15.16
C CYS A 148 1.56 20.21 -14.40
N ALA A 149 1.37 20.27 -13.09
CA ALA A 149 1.62 21.51 -12.34
C ALA A 149 3.12 21.79 -12.13
N ALA A 150 3.87 20.82 -11.59
CA ALA A 150 5.29 21.01 -11.33
C ALA A 150 6.08 21.18 -12.63
N LEU A 151 5.79 20.35 -13.64
CA LEU A 151 6.47 20.43 -14.93
C LEU A 151 6.18 21.72 -15.70
N THR A 152 4.99 22.31 -15.53
CA THR A 152 4.69 23.65 -16.06
C THR A 152 5.56 24.71 -15.38
N ALA A 153 5.68 24.66 -14.04
CA ALA A 153 6.55 25.56 -13.30
C ALA A 153 8.02 25.40 -13.71
N TRP A 154 8.49 24.16 -13.90
CA TRP A 154 9.83 23.87 -14.37
C TRP A 154 10.08 24.43 -15.79
N ASN A 155 9.17 24.19 -16.74
CA ASN A 155 9.30 24.72 -18.10
C ASN A 155 9.28 26.25 -18.14
N ALA A 156 8.54 26.89 -17.23
CA ALA A 156 8.58 28.35 -17.09
C ALA A 156 9.97 28.82 -16.68
N LEU A 157 10.52 28.25 -15.60
CA LEU A 157 11.78 28.71 -14.99
C LEU A 157 13.05 28.23 -15.71
N TYR A 158 13.00 27.10 -16.42
CA TYR A 158 14.17 26.46 -17.03
C TYR A 158 14.05 26.19 -18.53
N GLY A 159 12.87 26.38 -19.14
CA GLY A 159 12.65 25.95 -20.54
C GLY A 159 13.08 26.91 -21.65
N LEU A 160 13.38 28.17 -21.36
CA LEU A 160 13.93 29.13 -22.35
C LEU A 160 15.26 29.69 -21.85
N THR A 161 15.20 30.52 -20.83
CA THR A 161 16.38 31.05 -20.13
C THR A 161 16.36 30.49 -18.72
N PRO A 162 17.30 29.61 -18.35
CA PRO A 162 17.38 29.05 -17.01
C PRO A 162 17.46 30.13 -15.92
N LEU A 163 16.63 29.98 -14.88
CA LEU A 163 16.69 30.76 -13.66
C LEU A 163 18.08 30.64 -13.02
N ARG A 164 18.62 31.76 -12.54
CA ARG A 164 19.91 31.85 -11.85
C ARG A 164 19.74 32.34 -10.41
N PRO A 165 20.63 31.94 -9.50
CA PRO A 165 20.64 32.46 -8.13
C PRO A 165 20.67 33.98 -8.10
N GLY A 166 19.93 34.57 -7.15
CA GLY A 166 19.83 36.02 -6.96
C GLY A 166 18.82 36.73 -7.87
N GLN A 167 18.29 36.07 -8.92
CA GLN A 167 17.20 36.62 -9.72
C GLN A 167 15.90 36.68 -8.92
N THR A 168 14.95 37.51 -9.35
CA THR A 168 13.63 37.64 -8.72
C THR A 168 12.56 36.97 -9.57
N VAL A 169 11.70 36.17 -8.94
CA VAL A 169 10.54 35.50 -9.55
C VAL A 169 9.26 36.03 -8.94
N LEU A 170 8.38 36.59 -9.78
CA LEU A 170 7.03 36.97 -9.40
C LEU A 170 6.07 35.79 -9.67
N LEU A 171 5.29 35.42 -8.66
CA LEU A 171 4.38 34.29 -8.65
C LEU A 171 2.96 34.80 -8.42
N GLN A 172 2.06 34.50 -9.35
CA GLN A 172 0.67 34.95 -9.28
C GLN A 172 -0.24 33.83 -8.79
N GLY A 173 -0.82 34.00 -7.61
CA GLY A 173 -1.71 33.05 -6.96
C GLY A 173 -0.99 32.02 -6.07
N THR A 174 -1.79 31.17 -5.42
CA THR A 174 -1.33 30.12 -4.48
C THR A 174 -1.81 28.71 -4.89
N GLY A 175 -2.18 28.54 -6.17
CA GLY A 175 -2.55 27.25 -6.74
C GLY A 175 -1.34 26.36 -7.04
N GLY A 176 -1.59 25.13 -7.48
CA GLY A 176 -0.55 24.10 -7.62
C GLY A 176 0.71 24.51 -8.41
N VAL A 177 0.58 25.24 -9.52
CA VAL A 177 1.74 25.67 -10.32
C VAL A 177 2.57 26.73 -9.58
N ALA A 178 1.91 27.71 -8.95
CA ALA A 178 2.58 28.77 -8.21
C ALA A 178 3.31 28.23 -6.97
N THR A 179 2.72 27.24 -6.28
CA THR A 179 3.37 26.58 -5.14
C THR A 179 4.62 25.81 -5.56
N PHE A 180 4.60 25.12 -6.71
CA PHE A 180 5.81 24.46 -7.22
C PHE A 180 6.86 25.46 -7.69
N ALA A 181 6.45 26.52 -8.41
CA ALA A 181 7.36 27.56 -8.85
C ALA A 181 8.04 28.28 -7.66
N LEU A 182 7.32 28.47 -6.55
CA LEU A 182 7.89 28.95 -5.28
C LEU A 182 8.99 28.03 -4.75
N GLN A 183 8.70 26.71 -4.65
CA GLN A 183 9.67 25.73 -4.16
C GLN A 183 10.91 25.65 -5.05
N ILE A 184 10.72 25.60 -6.36
CA ILE A 184 11.80 25.54 -7.35
C ILE A 184 12.64 26.82 -7.31
N ALA A 185 12.01 27.99 -7.28
CA ALA A 185 12.72 29.27 -7.22
C ALA A 185 13.52 29.43 -5.92
N HIS A 186 12.97 28.98 -4.79
CA HIS A 186 13.67 28.99 -3.51
C HIS A 186 14.93 28.12 -3.54
N VAL A 187 14.81 26.88 -4.03
CA VAL A 187 15.95 25.95 -4.18
C VAL A 187 17.00 26.50 -5.16
N ALA A 188 16.56 27.20 -6.21
CA ALA A 188 17.45 27.87 -7.17
C ALA A 188 18.17 29.12 -6.59
N GLY A 189 17.90 29.50 -5.33
CA GLY A 189 18.47 30.70 -4.70
C GLY A 189 17.91 32.01 -5.25
N ALA A 190 16.73 31.98 -5.86
CA ALA A 190 16.03 33.17 -6.34
C ALA A 190 15.24 33.87 -5.22
N LYS A 191 15.04 35.17 -5.37
CA LYS A 191 14.10 35.95 -4.55
C LYS A 191 12.70 35.74 -5.09
N THR A 192 11.71 35.51 -4.24
CA THR A 192 10.34 35.23 -4.68
C THR A 192 9.37 36.28 -4.16
N ILE A 193 8.49 36.73 -5.03
CA ILE A 193 7.36 37.61 -4.71
C ILE A 193 6.08 36.85 -5.04
N VAL A 194 5.15 36.73 -4.10
CA VAL A 194 3.88 36.01 -4.32
C VAL A 194 2.72 36.99 -4.19
N THR A 195 1.75 36.89 -5.08
CA THR A 195 0.54 37.69 -5.07
C THR A 195 -0.69 36.80 -4.92
N SER A 196 -1.75 37.27 -4.27
CA SER A 196 -2.98 36.51 -4.06
C SER A 196 -4.16 37.47 -3.94
N SER A 197 -5.36 37.00 -4.27
CA SER A 197 -6.61 37.76 -4.17
C SER A 197 -7.28 37.66 -2.79
N SER A 198 -6.59 37.10 -1.79
CA SER A 198 -7.11 36.88 -0.43
C SER A 198 -6.01 37.10 0.60
N ASP A 199 -6.26 38.02 1.54
CA ASP A 199 -5.35 38.36 2.64
C ASP A 199 -5.09 37.17 3.58
N ASP A 200 -6.11 36.32 3.80
CA ASP A 200 -5.97 35.08 4.59
C ASP A 200 -4.98 34.08 3.95
N LYS A 201 -4.89 34.08 2.61
CA LYS A 201 -3.88 33.30 1.86
C LYS A 201 -2.50 34.00 1.84
N LEU A 202 -2.43 35.29 2.19
CA LEU A 202 -1.21 36.12 2.22
C LEU A 202 -0.54 36.22 3.60
N VAL A 203 -1.12 35.65 4.67
CA VAL A 203 -0.50 35.59 6.02
C VAL A 203 0.91 34.95 6.00
N LYS A 204 1.33 34.33 4.89
CA LYS A 204 2.68 33.79 4.67
C LYS A 204 3.57 34.51 3.65
N VAL A 205 3.15 35.55 2.93
CA VAL A 205 4.02 36.25 1.96
C VAL A 205 3.65 37.73 1.83
N LYS A 206 4.61 38.64 2.09
CA LYS A 206 4.42 40.10 2.00
C LYS A 206 4.82 40.68 0.64
N ASP A 207 3.93 41.53 0.14
CA ASP A 207 4.01 42.68 -0.78
C ASP A 207 5.00 42.67 -1.97
N LEU A 208 4.43 42.67 -3.19
CA LEU A 208 4.61 43.66 -4.27
C LEU A 208 3.97 43.12 -5.58
N ALA A 209 3.04 43.86 -6.19
CA ALA A 209 2.34 43.39 -7.40
C ALA A 209 1.98 44.56 -8.35
N SER A 210 2.93 45.03 -9.17
CA SER A 210 2.63 45.80 -10.39
C SER A 210 3.68 45.49 -11.47
N PHE A 211 3.32 45.66 -12.75
CA PHE A 211 4.29 45.68 -13.86
C PHE A 211 5.34 46.79 -13.67
N ASP A 212 5.02 47.83 -12.90
CA ASP A 212 5.98 48.90 -12.54
C ASP A 212 7.17 48.39 -11.69
N ALA A 213 7.09 47.18 -11.14
CA ALA A 213 8.17 46.57 -10.34
C ALA A 213 9.19 45.79 -11.19
N ILE A 214 9.02 45.73 -12.52
CA ILE A 214 9.92 45.01 -13.42
C ILE A 214 11.19 45.83 -13.66
N GLY A 215 12.34 45.28 -13.30
CA GLY A 215 13.63 45.87 -13.67
C GLY A 215 13.89 45.78 -15.17
N PHE A 216 14.71 46.69 -15.70
CA PHE A 216 15.20 46.67 -17.09
C PHE A 216 15.84 45.30 -17.43
N ASN A 217 15.47 44.69 -18.55
CA ASN A 217 15.79 43.30 -18.94
C ASN A 217 15.19 42.19 -18.05
N GLY A 218 14.15 42.49 -17.26
CA GLY A 218 13.43 41.50 -16.45
C GLY A 218 12.72 40.43 -17.29
N GLN A 219 12.41 39.29 -16.67
CA GLN A 219 11.60 38.23 -17.29
C GLN A 219 10.30 38.06 -16.51
N ILE A 220 9.17 38.01 -17.22
CA ILE A 220 7.89 37.61 -16.65
C ILE A 220 7.47 36.30 -17.28
N HIS A 221 7.26 35.31 -16.43
CA HIS A 221 6.60 34.08 -16.82
C HIS A 221 5.11 34.20 -16.50
N CYS A 222 4.29 34.48 -17.52
CA CYS A 222 2.84 34.45 -17.37
C CYS A 222 2.36 32.98 -17.42
N ILE A 223 2.03 32.43 -16.25
CA ILE A 223 1.61 31.04 -16.08
C ILE A 223 0.17 31.02 -15.55
N GLY A 224 -0.80 30.61 -16.39
CA GLY A 224 -2.22 30.63 -16.03
C GLY A 224 -2.91 31.99 -16.21
N HIS A 225 -4.19 32.09 -15.83
CA HIS A 225 -5.03 33.29 -15.95
C HIS A 225 -5.68 33.61 -14.59
N ILE A 226 -5.73 34.88 -14.19
CA ILE A 226 -6.56 35.32 -13.04
C ILE A 226 -8.00 35.34 -13.53
N THR A 227 -8.83 34.41 -13.06
CA THR A 227 -10.22 34.27 -13.49
C THR A 227 -11.09 35.42 -12.98
N ASN A 228 -11.63 36.21 -13.91
CA ASN A 228 -12.72 37.16 -13.66
C ASN A 228 -14.04 36.36 -13.52
N PRO A 229 -14.90 36.60 -12.51
CA PRO A 229 -16.11 35.81 -12.26
C PRO A 229 -17.24 35.97 -13.30
N ASP A 230 -17.03 36.70 -14.40
CA ASP A 230 -18.04 36.90 -15.43
C ASP A 230 -17.60 36.35 -16.81
N PRO A 231 -17.97 35.11 -17.16
CA PRO A 231 -17.67 34.54 -18.46
C PRO A 231 -18.61 35.01 -19.59
N LEU A 232 -19.62 35.85 -19.32
CA LEU A 232 -20.62 36.30 -20.31
C LEU A 232 -20.91 37.81 -20.30
N GLY A 233 -20.18 38.61 -19.51
CA GLY A 233 -20.41 40.03 -19.30
C GLY A 233 -20.11 40.91 -20.50
N ALA A 234 -21.14 41.58 -21.00
CA ALA A 234 -21.04 42.71 -21.91
C ALA A 234 -20.37 43.92 -21.21
N GLY A 235 -19.04 43.91 -21.13
CA GLY A 235 -18.24 45.04 -20.62
C GLY A 235 -17.04 45.28 -21.54
N LYS A 236 -17.11 46.33 -22.37
CA LYS A 236 -16.12 46.70 -23.38
C LYS A 236 -14.82 47.32 -22.83
N ASP A 237 -14.47 47.09 -21.56
CA ASP A 237 -13.27 47.67 -20.92
C ASP A 237 -12.26 46.62 -20.42
N LEU A 238 -12.12 45.51 -21.14
CA LEU A 238 -11.03 44.54 -20.93
C LEU A 238 -9.87 44.82 -21.89
N ARG A 239 -9.18 45.95 -21.68
CA ARG A 239 -7.77 46.07 -22.08
C ARG A 239 -6.96 46.15 -20.81
N GLY A 240 -6.50 44.99 -20.31
CA GLY A 240 -5.26 44.98 -19.54
C GLY A 240 -4.17 45.71 -20.34
N PRO A 241 -3.13 46.25 -19.69
CA PRO A 241 -2.15 47.05 -20.39
C PRO A 241 -1.56 46.25 -21.56
N ASP A 242 -1.30 46.93 -22.68
CA ASP A 242 -0.79 46.30 -23.90
C ASP A 242 0.54 45.61 -23.58
N ALA A 243 0.49 44.29 -23.38
CA ALA A 243 1.64 43.49 -22.99
C ALA A 243 2.78 43.58 -24.01
N ALA A 244 2.47 43.89 -25.29
CA ALA A 244 3.49 44.12 -26.30
C ALA A 244 4.18 45.48 -26.11
N PHE A 245 3.42 46.54 -25.79
CA PHE A 245 3.99 47.85 -25.50
C PHE A 245 4.79 47.85 -24.19
N LEU A 246 4.28 47.21 -23.12
CA LEU A 246 5.02 47.06 -21.86
C LEU A 246 6.29 46.23 -22.02
N ALA A 247 6.24 45.15 -22.82
CA ALA A 247 7.42 44.36 -23.11
C ALA A 247 8.47 45.15 -23.88
N LEU A 248 8.05 46.03 -24.80
CA LEU A 248 8.92 46.93 -25.54
C LEU A 248 9.53 48.00 -24.62
N ASP A 249 8.72 48.66 -23.79
CA ASP A 249 9.16 49.74 -22.89
C ASP A 249 10.19 49.27 -21.85
N HIS A 250 9.98 48.07 -21.29
CA HIS A 250 10.88 47.48 -20.29
C HIS A 250 11.97 46.56 -20.87
N LEU A 251 12.01 46.39 -22.20
CA LEU A 251 12.84 45.40 -22.90
C LEU A 251 12.72 43.99 -22.28
N CYS A 252 11.51 43.58 -21.93
CA CYS A 252 11.25 42.35 -21.19
C CYS A 252 10.74 41.22 -22.10
N VAL A 253 10.92 39.97 -21.67
CA VAL A 253 10.43 38.79 -22.39
C VAL A 253 9.08 38.37 -21.80
N VAL A 254 8.05 38.34 -22.65
CA VAL A 254 6.75 37.72 -22.35
C VAL A 254 6.67 36.39 -23.10
N ARG A 255 6.55 35.29 -22.35
CA ARG A 255 6.48 33.93 -22.92
C ARG A 255 5.22 33.21 -22.43
N GLY A 256 4.42 32.72 -23.37
CA GLY A 256 3.38 31.74 -23.08
C GLY A 256 3.99 30.38 -22.72
N VAL A 257 3.56 29.79 -21.62
CA VAL A 257 4.06 28.50 -21.11
C VAL A 257 2.95 27.46 -21.10
N VAL A 258 3.27 26.27 -21.58
CA VAL A 258 2.48 25.04 -21.43
C VAL A 258 3.32 23.99 -20.71
N VAL A 259 2.76 22.81 -20.46
CA VAL A 259 3.49 21.70 -19.83
C VAL A 259 4.76 21.36 -20.62
N GLY A 260 5.85 21.05 -19.91
CA GLY A 260 7.15 20.68 -20.48
C GLY A 260 7.23 19.29 -21.10
N SER A 261 8.41 18.97 -21.62
CA SER A 261 8.72 17.67 -22.25
C SER A 261 9.05 16.58 -21.23
N ARG A 262 9.14 15.34 -21.70
CA ARG A 262 9.62 14.19 -20.92
C ARG A 262 11.03 14.39 -20.37
N GLU A 263 11.93 14.95 -21.19
CA GLU A 263 13.30 15.30 -20.78
C GLU A 263 13.28 16.28 -19.61
N GLN A 264 12.51 17.36 -19.73
CA GLN A 264 12.32 18.34 -18.66
C GLN A 264 11.70 17.73 -17.39
N LEU A 265 10.81 16.74 -17.54
CA LEU A 265 10.24 16.00 -16.42
C LEU A 265 11.30 15.19 -15.69
N GLN A 266 12.23 14.55 -16.43
CA GLN A 266 13.34 13.83 -15.83
C GLN A 266 14.31 14.77 -15.11
N ASP A 267 14.71 15.87 -15.75
CA ASP A 267 15.59 16.89 -15.13
C ASP A 267 14.98 17.46 -13.84
N MET A 268 13.67 17.71 -13.86
CA MET A 268 12.95 18.19 -12.68
C MET A 268 12.94 17.14 -11.57
N LEU A 269 12.70 15.87 -11.90
CA LEU A 269 12.69 14.78 -10.91
C LEU A 269 14.06 14.58 -10.26
N ASP A 270 15.13 14.66 -11.04
CA ASP A 270 16.50 14.57 -10.53
C ASP A 270 16.81 15.73 -9.57
N CYS A 271 16.35 16.94 -9.89
CA CYS A 271 16.44 18.10 -8.99
C CYS A 271 15.61 17.92 -7.71
N PHE A 272 14.39 17.39 -7.84
CA PHE A 272 13.49 17.15 -6.72
C PHE A 272 14.06 16.10 -5.76
N GLU A 273 14.63 15.02 -6.28
CA GLU A 273 15.29 13.98 -5.50
C GLU A 273 16.53 14.52 -4.78
N ALA A 274 17.37 15.31 -5.46
CA ALA A 274 18.56 15.91 -4.86
C ALA A 274 18.25 16.91 -3.72
N ASN A 275 17.04 17.49 -3.69
CA ASN A 275 16.63 18.52 -2.73
C ASN A 275 15.43 18.09 -1.87
N GLU A 276 15.03 16.82 -1.94
CA GLU A 276 13.87 16.24 -1.25
C GLU A 276 12.57 17.07 -1.37
N ILE A 277 12.34 17.70 -2.53
CA ILE A 277 11.18 18.59 -2.73
C ILE A 277 9.90 17.74 -2.71
N ARG A 278 8.94 18.11 -1.85
CA ARG A 278 7.62 17.47 -1.75
C ARG A 278 6.49 18.39 -2.20
N PRO A 279 5.52 17.90 -3.00
CA PRO A 279 4.31 18.63 -3.36
C PRO A 279 3.48 19.08 -2.15
N VAL A 280 2.89 20.26 -2.24
CA VAL A 280 1.88 20.72 -1.28
C VAL A 280 0.51 20.21 -1.71
N ILE A 281 -0.03 19.25 -0.97
CA ILE A 281 -1.37 18.66 -1.18
C ILE A 281 -2.36 19.28 -0.19
N ASP A 282 -3.43 19.86 -0.71
CA ASP A 282 -4.54 20.41 0.09
C ASP A 282 -5.38 19.30 0.72
N ARG A 283 -5.83 18.37 -0.13
CA ARG A 283 -6.77 17.32 0.24
C ARG A 283 -6.67 16.12 -0.68
N VAL A 284 -6.83 14.93 -0.08
CA VAL A 284 -6.93 13.65 -0.78
C VAL A 284 -8.35 13.10 -0.62
N PHE A 285 -9.00 12.78 -1.73
CA PHE A 285 -10.32 12.16 -1.79
C PHE A 285 -10.21 10.70 -2.21
N SER A 286 -11.18 9.87 -1.83
CA SER A 286 -11.29 8.50 -2.35
C SER A 286 -11.77 8.52 -3.81
N PHE A 287 -11.51 7.44 -4.54
CA PHE A 287 -11.99 7.28 -5.91
C PHE A 287 -13.52 7.42 -6.02
N GLU A 288 -14.29 6.92 -5.05
CA GLU A 288 -15.76 7.02 -5.10
C GLU A 288 -16.26 8.46 -4.93
N ASN A 289 -15.45 9.30 -4.27
CA ASN A 289 -15.75 10.70 -4.02
C ASN A 289 -15.12 11.61 -5.10
N ALA A 290 -14.90 11.08 -6.32
CA ALA A 290 -14.32 11.84 -7.41
C ALA A 290 -15.10 13.14 -7.72
N ARG A 291 -16.44 13.12 -7.63
CA ARG A 291 -17.28 14.31 -7.84
C ARG A 291 -17.00 15.38 -6.79
N GLU A 292 -16.97 15.02 -5.50
CA GLU A 292 -16.67 15.94 -4.41
C GLU A 292 -15.26 16.55 -4.54
N ALA A 293 -14.30 15.77 -5.04
CA ALA A 293 -12.95 16.25 -5.31
C ALA A 293 -12.95 17.35 -6.39
N TYR A 294 -13.75 17.17 -7.45
CA TYR A 294 -13.91 18.17 -8.50
C TYR A 294 -14.68 19.41 -8.02
N ASP A 295 -15.72 19.25 -7.20
CA ASP A 295 -16.44 20.38 -6.61
C ASP A 295 -15.53 21.22 -5.71
N HIS A 296 -14.69 20.55 -4.90
CA HIS A 296 -13.68 21.22 -4.06
C HIS A 296 -12.64 21.96 -4.90
N LEU A 297 -12.13 21.34 -5.97
CA LEU A 297 -11.24 22.00 -6.92
C LEU A 297 -11.91 23.25 -7.52
N TRP A 298 -13.14 23.12 -8.02
CA TRP A 298 -13.88 24.18 -8.72
C TRP A 298 -14.21 25.36 -7.81
N SER A 299 -14.38 25.12 -6.51
CA SER A 299 -14.59 26.18 -5.51
C SER A 299 -13.42 27.17 -5.38
N SER A 300 -12.22 26.84 -5.89
CA SER A 300 -11.00 27.66 -5.76
C SER A 300 -10.58 28.01 -4.33
N THR A 301 -11.08 27.26 -3.33
CA THR A 301 -10.77 27.49 -1.91
C THR A 301 -9.49 26.78 -1.46
N HIS A 302 -9.05 25.77 -2.20
CA HIS A 302 -7.87 24.95 -1.91
C HIS A 302 -6.53 25.72 -1.98
N THR A 303 -5.52 25.22 -1.28
CA THR A 303 -4.12 25.67 -1.38
C THR A 303 -3.21 24.51 -1.79
N GLY A 304 -2.55 24.62 -2.94
CA GLY A 304 -1.78 23.51 -3.51
C GLY A 304 -2.61 22.58 -4.39
N LYS A 305 -2.46 21.26 -4.23
CA LYS A 305 -3.05 20.24 -5.13
C LYS A 305 -4.16 19.42 -4.47
N VAL A 306 -5.20 19.11 -5.25
CA VAL A 306 -6.26 18.17 -4.88
C VAL A 306 -6.00 16.83 -5.55
N VAL A 307 -6.10 15.73 -4.82
CA VAL A 307 -5.75 14.39 -5.30
C VAL A 307 -6.90 13.41 -5.08
N ILE A 308 -7.17 12.56 -6.06
CA ILE A 308 -8.04 11.40 -5.93
C ILE A 308 -7.17 10.15 -5.78
N ARG A 309 -7.24 9.49 -4.63
CA ARG A 309 -6.55 8.24 -4.33
C ARG A 309 -7.41 7.06 -4.76
N ARG A 310 -6.79 6.09 -5.46
CA ARG A 310 -7.41 4.78 -5.68
C ARG A 310 -7.30 3.95 -4.42
N ARG A 311 -8.39 3.27 -4.06
CA ARG A 311 -8.42 2.32 -2.94
C ARG A 311 -7.25 1.35 -3.05
N GLN A 312 -6.44 1.28 -1.99
CA GLN A 312 -5.72 0.05 -1.69
C GLN A 312 -6.77 -0.98 -1.23
N ALA A 313 -6.54 -2.27 -1.45
CA ALA A 313 -7.52 -3.36 -1.27
C ALA A 313 -8.34 -3.28 0.04
N MET A 314 -7.77 -2.67 1.08
CA MET A 314 -8.37 -2.43 2.39
C MET A 314 -9.78 -1.81 2.36
N ASP A 315 -10.05 -0.76 1.58
CA ASP A 315 -11.34 -0.04 1.64
C ASP A 315 -12.54 -0.84 1.07
N HIS A 316 -12.27 -1.82 0.21
CA HIS A 316 -13.29 -2.74 -0.30
C HIS A 316 -13.59 -3.84 0.75
N TYR A 317 -12.55 -4.41 1.36
CA TYR A 317 -12.70 -5.34 2.48
C TYR A 317 -13.42 -4.70 3.68
N ILE A 318 -13.07 -3.44 4.03
CA ILE A 318 -13.70 -2.68 5.12
C ILE A 318 -15.22 -2.56 4.92
N ARG A 319 -15.67 -2.23 3.70
CA ARG A 319 -17.09 -2.03 3.40
C ARG A 319 -17.87 -3.35 3.40
N VAL A 320 -17.34 -4.40 2.77
CA VAL A 320 -17.98 -5.72 2.73
C VAL A 320 -18.05 -6.35 4.12
N LEU A 321 -17.00 -6.22 4.94
CA LEU A 321 -16.98 -6.74 6.31
C LEU A 321 -17.92 -5.94 7.25
N SER A 322 -18.12 -4.64 7.01
CA SER A 322 -19.06 -3.82 7.79
C SER A 322 -20.54 -4.08 7.50
N GLU A 323 -20.86 -4.71 6.36
CA GLU A 323 -22.23 -5.05 5.96
C GLU A 323 -22.63 -6.48 6.43
N LEU A 324 -21.68 -7.31 6.84
CA LEU A 324 -21.88 -8.74 7.17
C LEU A 324 -21.66 -9.10 8.66
N LEU A 325 -21.04 -8.21 9.45
CA LEU A 325 -20.62 -8.49 10.83
C LEU A 325 -21.17 -7.44 11.80
N THR A 326 -21.26 -7.77 13.09
CA THR A 326 -21.58 -6.77 14.12
C THR A 326 -20.53 -5.66 14.16
N ILE A 327 -20.95 -4.45 14.53
CA ILE A 327 -20.12 -3.23 14.53
C ILE A 327 -18.81 -3.44 15.31
N THR A 328 -18.84 -4.20 16.40
CA THR A 328 -17.67 -4.50 17.23
C THR A 328 -16.66 -5.40 16.50
N LEU A 329 -17.12 -6.48 15.87
CA LEU A 329 -16.26 -7.42 15.16
C LEU A 329 -15.68 -6.80 13.88
N ALA A 330 -16.48 -6.03 13.15
CA ALA A 330 -16.01 -5.27 12.00
C ALA A 330 -14.89 -4.31 12.39
N LYS A 331 -15.06 -3.50 13.45
CA LYS A 331 -14.03 -2.57 13.93
C LYS A 331 -12.75 -3.30 14.39
N ALA A 332 -12.89 -4.47 15.03
CA ALA A 332 -11.75 -5.27 15.46
C ALA A 332 -10.93 -5.84 14.27
N LEU A 333 -11.60 -6.29 13.20
CA LEU A 333 -10.94 -6.75 11.97
C LEU A 333 -10.23 -5.59 11.25
N ILE A 334 -10.83 -4.40 11.20
CA ILE A 334 -10.21 -3.21 10.61
C ILE A 334 -8.93 -2.83 11.36
N ALA A 335 -8.97 -2.86 12.70
CA ALA A 335 -7.79 -2.63 13.52
C ALA A 335 -6.70 -3.68 13.23
N TYR A 336 -7.08 -4.95 13.03
CA TYR A 336 -6.15 -6.04 12.78
C TYR A 336 -5.45 -5.90 11.43
N SER A 337 -6.21 -5.73 10.35
CA SER A 337 -5.66 -5.60 9.00
C SER A 337 -4.79 -4.35 8.84
N SER A 338 -5.23 -3.21 9.40
CA SER A 338 -4.45 -1.97 9.36
C SER A 338 -3.15 -2.07 10.18
N GLY A 339 -3.15 -2.83 11.28
CA GLY A 339 -1.94 -3.15 12.05
C GLY A 339 -0.90 -3.87 11.21
N HIS A 340 -1.26 -4.97 10.57
CA HIS A 340 -0.35 -5.73 9.70
C HIS A 340 0.21 -4.90 8.54
N MET A 341 -0.62 -4.05 7.94
CA MET A 341 -0.18 -3.16 6.86
C MET A 341 0.78 -2.06 7.35
N SER A 342 0.63 -1.56 8.57
CA SER A 342 1.58 -0.57 9.13
C SER A 342 3.01 -1.11 9.30
N HIS A 343 3.17 -2.44 9.34
CA HIS A 343 4.47 -3.11 9.42
C HIS A 343 5.16 -3.26 8.05
N SER A 344 4.41 -3.16 6.95
CA SER A 344 4.93 -3.18 5.58
C SER A 344 5.02 -1.77 4.98
N ASP A 345 4.11 -0.88 5.34
CA ASP A 345 4.03 0.50 4.85
C ASP A 345 3.73 1.46 6.02
N PRO A 346 4.72 2.28 6.44
CA PRO A 346 4.58 3.23 7.54
C PRO A 346 3.46 4.26 7.36
N SER A 347 2.97 4.50 6.14
CA SER A 347 1.85 5.42 5.90
C SER A 347 0.54 4.97 6.58
N TYR A 348 0.44 3.69 6.96
CA TYR A 348 -0.71 3.11 7.65
C TYR A 348 -0.68 3.25 9.17
N THR A 349 0.42 3.69 9.78
CA THR A 349 0.57 3.73 11.25
C THR A 349 -0.52 4.56 11.92
N THR A 350 -0.80 5.76 11.42
CA THR A 350 -1.86 6.63 11.99
C THR A 350 -3.25 6.02 11.82
N VAL A 351 -3.53 5.43 10.65
CA VAL A 351 -4.81 4.77 10.36
C VAL A 351 -5.01 3.57 11.29
N SER A 352 -3.95 2.80 11.53
CA SER A 352 -3.96 1.64 12.40
C SER A 352 -4.21 2.00 13.86
N LEU A 353 -3.52 3.02 14.38
CA LEU A 353 -3.74 3.52 15.74
C LEU A 353 -5.17 4.04 15.93
N ALA A 354 -5.71 4.76 14.93
CA ALA A 354 -7.08 5.26 14.96
C ALA A 354 -8.12 4.13 14.88
N ALA A 355 -7.91 3.13 14.03
CA ALA A 355 -8.78 1.95 13.92
C ALA A 355 -8.80 1.16 15.23
N ARG A 356 -7.64 0.99 15.88
CA ARG A 356 -7.50 0.35 17.19
C ARG A 356 -8.26 1.10 18.28
N SER A 357 -8.09 2.42 18.38
CA SER A 357 -8.81 3.25 19.36
C SER A 357 -10.32 3.08 19.21
N ARG A 358 -10.85 3.13 17.97
CA ARG A 358 -12.28 2.92 17.71
C ARG A 358 -12.75 1.51 18.07
N ALA A 359 -11.94 0.49 17.81
CA ALA A 359 -12.25 -0.89 18.16
C ALA A 359 -12.31 -1.09 19.69
N LEU A 360 -11.36 -0.49 20.44
CA LEU A 360 -11.35 -0.50 21.90
C LEU A 360 -12.57 0.22 22.50
N CYS A 361 -12.89 1.41 22.00
CA CYS A 361 -14.06 2.17 22.46
C CYS A 361 -15.37 1.39 22.21
N GLU A 362 -15.49 0.75 21.04
CA GLU A 362 -16.69 -0.05 20.74
C GLU A 362 -16.76 -1.31 21.61
N LEU A 363 -15.66 -2.03 21.78
CA LEU A 363 -15.61 -3.21 22.64
C LEU A 363 -16.01 -2.83 24.08
N SER A 364 -15.49 -1.72 24.60
CA SER A 364 -15.87 -1.19 25.91
C SER A 364 -17.36 -0.89 25.97
N ALA A 365 -17.92 -0.21 24.96
CA ALA A 365 -19.34 0.11 24.91
C ALA A 365 -20.21 -1.16 24.87
N THR A 366 -19.81 -2.17 24.09
CA THR A 366 -20.51 -3.46 23.99
C THR A 366 -20.48 -4.24 25.31
N ILE A 367 -19.33 -4.29 25.99
CA ILE A 367 -19.21 -4.93 27.31
C ILE A 367 -20.08 -4.21 28.34
N SER A 368 -20.10 -2.87 28.33
CA SER A 368 -20.90 -2.07 29.26
C SER A 368 -22.41 -2.17 29.04
N ARG A 369 -22.88 -2.54 27.85
CA ARG A 369 -24.31 -2.60 27.51
C ARG A 369 -25.03 -3.86 28.01
N GLN A 370 -24.32 -4.90 28.50
CA GLN A 370 -24.90 -6.20 28.89
C GLN A 370 -25.95 -6.73 27.88
N ASP A 371 -25.73 -6.47 26.59
CA ASP A 371 -26.74 -6.75 25.58
C ASP A 371 -26.77 -8.25 25.27
N GLN A 372 -27.89 -8.91 25.56
CA GLN A 372 -28.10 -10.34 25.33
C GLN A 372 -28.14 -10.72 23.84
N THR A 373 -28.09 -9.73 22.94
CA THR A 373 -28.17 -9.93 21.49
C THR A 373 -26.82 -10.14 20.80
N ALA A 374 -25.72 -9.60 21.33
CA ALA A 374 -24.38 -9.97 20.89
C ALA A 374 -24.04 -11.33 21.53
N SER A 375 -23.95 -12.40 20.73
CA SER A 375 -23.57 -13.69 21.30
C SER A 375 -22.24 -13.52 22.03
N VAL A 376 -22.13 -14.02 23.27
CA VAL A 376 -20.90 -13.96 24.10
C VAL A 376 -19.63 -14.30 23.29
N THR A 377 -19.79 -15.16 22.29
CA THR A 377 -18.82 -15.49 21.24
C THR A 377 -18.30 -14.26 20.47
N GLU A 378 -19.13 -13.38 19.94
CA GLU A 378 -18.70 -12.24 19.10
C GLU A 378 -17.97 -11.16 19.90
N THR A 379 -18.39 -10.93 21.14
CA THR A 379 -17.69 -10.04 22.08
C THR A 379 -16.32 -10.63 22.43
N ALA A 380 -16.23 -11.94 22.66
CA ALA A 380 -14.97 -12.64 22.89
C ALA A 380 -14.06 -12.63 21.64
N LEU A 381 -14.62 -12.83 20.44
CA LEU A 381 -13.90 -12.77 19.16
C LEU A 381 -13.34 -11.37 18.89
N SER A 382 -14.13 -10.33 19.15
CA SER A 382 -13.72 -8.93 19.01
C SER A 382 -12.60 -8.56 19.99
N ALA A 383 -12.71 -9.01 21.25
CA ALA A 383 -11.68 -8.81 22.26
C ALA A 383 -10.37 -9.54 21.92
N CYS A 384 -10.45 -10.78 21.42
CA CYS A 384 -9.28 -11.53 20.93
C CYS A 384 -8.56 -10.79 19.82
N LEU A 385 -9.31 -10.33 18.81
CA LEU A 385 -8.76 -9.58 17.68
C LEU A 385 -8.03 -8.33 18.14
N ILE A 386 -8.66 -7.51 18.99
CA ILE A 386 -8.08 -6.27 19.51
C ILE A 386 -6.79 -6.53 20.29
N LEU A 387 -6.73 -7.61 21.09
CA LEU A 387 -5.52 -7.99 21.80
C LEU A 387 -4.40 -8.43 20.84
N LEU A 388 -4.73 -9.21 19.81
CA LEU A 388 -3.77 -9.61 18.76
C LEU A 388 -3.25 -8.40 17.95
N THR A 389 -4.06 -7.35 17.75
CA THR A 389 -3.64 -6.12 17.04
C THR A 389 -2.63 -5.26 17.80
N SER A 390 -2.60 -5.37 19.14
CA SER A 390 -1.93 -4.40 20.01
C SER A 390 -0.41 -4.33 19.79
N GLU A 391 0.16 -5.34 19.15
CA GLU A 391 1.60 -5.56 19.04
C GLU A 391 2.17 -5.30 17.65
N VAL A 392 1.34 -5.48 16.61
CA VAL A 392 1.77 -5.24 15.23
C VAL A 392 2.05 -3.75 14.99
N CYS A 393 1.33 -2.88 15.70
CA CYS A 393 1.46 -1.43 15.60
C CYS A 393 2.59 -0.85 16.48
N LEU A 394 3.05 -1.57 17.51
CA LEU A 394 3.89 -1.00 18.58
C LEU A 394 5.30 -1.61 18.69
N GLY A 395 5.56 -2.78 18.10
CA GLY A 395 6.91 -3.36 18.05
C GLY A 395 7.49 -3.78 19.42
N SER A 396 6.66 -3.98 20.45
CA SER A 396 7.08 -4.29 21.82
C SER A 396 6.93 -5.79 22.14
N HIS A 397 7.96 -6.58 21.89
CA HIS A 397 7.90 -8.04 22.05
C HIS A 397 7.64 -8.52 23.50
N GLN A 398 7.88 -7.68 24.52
CA GLN A 398 7.68 -8.02 25.94
C GLN A 398 6.18 -8.05 26.34
N SER A 399 5.35 -7.20 25.74
CA SER A 399 3.91 -7.10 26.03
C SER A 399 3.07 -8.11 25.23
N TRP A 400 3.63 -8.59 24.12
CA TRP A 400 2.97 -9.52 23.20
C TRP A 400 2.51 -10.84 23.84
N TYR A 401 3.33 -11.42 24.71
CA TYR A 401 2.97 -12.67 25.40
C TYR A 401 1.78 -12.50 26.35
N ASN A 402 1.65 -11.35 27.01
CA ASN A 402 0.51 -11.05 27.91
C ASN A 402 -0.81 -10.90 27.13
N HIS A 403 -0.77 -10.32 25.93
CA HIS A 403 -1.94 -10.24 25.06
C HIS A 403 -2.37 -11.60 24.52
N LEU A 404 -1.39 -12.46 24.21
CA LEU A 404 -1.66 -13.83 23.79
C LEU A 404 -2.29 -14.66 24.93
N ILE A 405 -1.86 -14.45 26.18
CA ILE A 405 -2.53 -14.98 27.38
C ILE A 405 -3.98 -14.49 27.48
N GLY A 406 -4.22 -13.20 27.24
CA GLY A 406 -5.58 -12.64 27.20
C GLY A 406 -6.46 -13.31 26.13
N ALA A 407 -5.95 -13.47 24.90
CA ALA A 407 -6.66 -14.17 23.83
C ALA A 407 -6.93 -15.65 24.18
N LYS A 408 -5.97 -16.34 24.81
CA LYS A 408 -6.16 -17.71 25.32
C LYS A 408 -7.32 -17.79 26.32
N HIS A 409 -7.40 -16.87 27.28
CA HIS A 409 -8.50 -16.85 28.25
C HIS A 409 -9.87 -16.61 27.58
N LEU A 410 -9.93 -15.73 26.58
CA LEU A 410 -11.16 -15.47 25.83
C LEU A 410 -11.60 -16.69 25.00
N ILE A 411 -10.65 -17.38 24.35
CA ILE A 411 -10.92 -18.65 23.66
C ILE A 411 -11.46 -19.68 24.65
N ALA A 412 -10.84 -19.82 25.83
CA ALA A 412 -11.28 -20.77 26.85
C ALA A 412 -12.68 -20.46 27.41
N CYS A 413 -13.03 -19.17 27.50
CA CYS A 413 -14.33 -18.70 27.99
C CYS A 413 -15.44 -18.68 26.93
N ALA A 414 -15.13 -18.91 25.64
CA ALA A 414 -16.13 -18.92 24.58
C ALA A 414 -17.19 -20.01 24.84
N GLN A 415 -18.47 -19.71 24.61
CA GLN A 415 -19.58 -20.66 24.77
C GLN A 415 -20.63 -20.45 23.69
N ARG A 416 -21.19 -21.54 23.17
CA ARG A 416 -22.24 -21.51 22.14
C ARG A 416 -23.22 -22.67 22.33
N GLN A 417 -24.50 -22.39 22.16
CA GLN A 417 -25.53 -23.43 22.10
C GLN A 417 -25.53 -24.09 20.71
N ALA A 418 -25.41 -25.41 20.66
CA ALA A 418 -25.48 -26.20 19.44
C ALA A 418 -26.17 -27.54 19.71
N GLY A 419 -27.22 -27.85 18.94
CA GLY A 419 -27.95 -29.12 19.05
C GLY A 419 -28.57 -29.38 20.44
N GLY A 420 -28.96 -28.34 21.18
CA GLY A 420 -29.51 -28.46 22.54
C GLY A 420 -28.47 -28.64 23.64
N SER A 421 -27.17 -28.55 23.32
CA SER A 421 -26.06 -28.65 24.27
C SER A 421 -25.16 -27.40 24.24
N LEU A 422 -24.60 -27.04 25.40
CA LEU A 422 -23.68 -25.92 25.53
C LEU A 422 -22.25 -26.38 25.20
N VAL A 423 -21.74 -25.97 24.05
CA VAL A 423 -20.35 -26.19 23.62
C VAL A 423 -19.49 -25.05 24.17
N LYS A 424 -18.28 -25.33 24.66
CA LYS A 424 -17.37 -24.34 25.27
C LYS A 424 -15.98 -24.35 24.63
N GLY A 425 -15.22 -23.30 24.90
CA GLY A 425 -13.81 -23.19 24.50
C GLY A 425 -13.62 -23.04 22.99
N ALA A 426 -12.49 -23.52 22.48
CA ALA A 426 -12.20 -23.54 21.05
C ALA A 426 -13.25 -24.30 20.23
N GLN A 427 -13.88 -25.35 20.78
CA GLN A 427 -14.94 -26.08 20.10
C GLN A 427 -16.14 -25.19 19.77
N ALA A 428 -16.49 -24.25 20.66
CA ALA A 428 -17.58 -23.30 20.43
C ALA A 428 -17.25 -22.37 19.24
N LEU A 429 -15.98 -21.98 19.09
CA LEU A 429 -15.52 -21.12 18.00
C LEU A 429 -15.49 -21.84 16.64
N ARG A 430 -15.19 -23.14 16.61
CA ARG A 430 -15.14 -23.90 15.33
C ARG A 430 -16.48 -23.94 14.59
N LEU A 431 -17.57 -23.73 15.32
CA LEU A 431 -18.93 -23.77 14.77
C LEU A 431 -19.22 -22.61 13.80
N THR A 432 -18.39 -21.57 13.74
CA THR A 432 -18.53 -20.46 12.78
C THR A 432 -17.27 -20.26 11.93
N SER A 433 -17.43 -19.69 10.74
CA SER A 433 -16.33 -19.31 9.85
C SER A 433 -15.34 -18.35 10.52
N GLU A 434 -15.85 -17.37 11.25
CA GLU A 434 -15.08 -16.33 11.93
C GLU A 434 -14.29 -16.93 13.10
N GLY A 435 -14.91 -17.82 13.87
CA GLY A 435 -14.23 -18.51 14.96
C GLY A 435 -13.15 -19.46 14.47
N ARG A 436 -13.37 -20.17 13.35
CA ARG A 436 -12.30 -20.96 12.68
C ARG A 436 -11.15 -20.07 12.24
N TRP A 437 -11.43 -18.91 11.63
CA TRP A 437 -10.39 -17.95 11.23
C TRP A 437 -9.58 -17.43 12.43
N ILE A 438 -10.24 -17.12 13.56
CA ILE A 438 -9.54 -16.66 14.77
C ILE A 438 -8.66 -17.76 15.37
N LEU A 439 -9.13 -19.00 15.42
CA LEU A 439 -8.31 -20.12 15.89
C LEU A 439 -7.06 -20.31 15.01
N ARG A 440 -7.16 -20.16 13.68
CA ARG A 440 -6.02 -20.21 12.76
C ARG A 440 -5.01 -19.08 13.03
N ASN A 441 -5.47 -17.85 13.26
CA ASN A 441 -4.60 -16.71 13.56
C ASN A 441 -4.00 -16.78 14.97
N PHE A 442 -4.77 -17.21 15.97
CA PHE A 442 -4.25 -17.46 17.30
C PHE A 442 -3.15 -18.52 17.26
N ALA A 443 -3.34 -19.61 16.51
CA ALA A 443 -2.32 -20.65 16.34
C ALA A 443 -1.04 -20.15 15.71
N TYR A 444 -1.12 -19.23 14.76
CA TYR A 444 0.08 -18.63 14.19
C TYR A 444 0.94 -18.00 15.29
N HIS A 445 0.34 -17.19 16.16
CA HIS A 445 1.09 -16.54 17.24
C HIS A 445 1.46 -17.49 18.40
N ASP A 446 0.58 -18.41 18.75
CA ASP A 446 0.75 -19.34 19.85
C ASP A 446 1.79 -20.42 19.54
N ILE A 447 1.62 -21.12 18.42
CA ILE A 447 2.47 -22.26 18.05
C ILE A 447 3.83 -21.77 17.55
N ILE A 448 3.89 -20.83 16.59
CA ILE A 448 5.17 -20.31 16.09
C ILE A 448 5.91 -19.53 17.17
N GLY A 449 5.16 -18.81 18.00
CA GLY A 449 5.67 -18.16 19.20
C GLY A 449 6.39 -19.12 20.13
N SER A 450 5.75 -20.25 20.45
CA SER A 450 6.31 -21.28 21.32
C SER A 450 7.61 -21.88 20.78
N VAL A 451 7.73 -22.05 19.46
CA VAL A 451 8.97 -22.50 18.80
C VAL A 451 10.09 -21.49 19.02
N THR A 452 9.80 -20.20 18.84
CA THR A 452 10.76 -19.10 18.92
C THR A 452 11.24 -18.90 20.36
N LEU A 453 10.32 -18.97 21.31
CA LEU A 453 10.58 -18.80 22.74
C LEU A 453 11.14 -20.06 23.41
N GLY A 454 11.09 -21.21 22.74
CA GLY A 454 11.44 -22.50 23.35
C GLY A 454 10.47 -22.92 24.46
N THR A 455 9.22 -22.49 24.40
CA THR A 455 8.17 -22.79 25.39
C THR A 455 7.11 -23.71 24.80
N LYS A 456 6.15 -24.14 25.64
CA LYS A 456 4.93 -24.84 25.17
C LYS A 456 3.89 -23.81 24.69
N PRO A 457 3.05 -24.15 23.70
CA PRO A 457 1.89 -23.33 23.34
C PRO A 457 0.97 -23.11 24.54
N LEU A 458 0.30 -21.97 24.60
CA LEU A 458 -0.65 -21.61 25.65
C LEU A 458 -1.91 -22.49 25.64
N LEU A 459 -2.28 -23.02 24.47
CA LEU A 459 -3.34 -24.01 24.31
C LEU A 459 -2.78 -25.25 23.60
N PHE A 460 -3.24 -26.44 24.01
CA PHE A 460 -2.84 -27.66 23.31
C PHE A 460 -3.32 -27.63 21.84
N PRO A 461 -2.45 -27.85 20.84
CA PRO A 461 -2.70 -27.53 19.41
C PRO A 461 -3.94 -28.17 18.77
N ASP A 462 -4.54 -29.17 19.42
CA ASP A 462 -5.77 -29.81 18.96
C ASP A 462 -6.93 -28.82 18.73
N TYR A 463 -6.87 -27.59 19.27
CA TYR A 463 -7.85 -26.54 19.00
C TYR A 463 -8.00 -26.22 17.50
N LEU A 464 -7.01 -26.52 16.66
CA LEU A 464 -7.05 -26.33 15.19
C LEU A 464 -7.69 -27.48 14.40
N ARG A 465 -7.99 -28.63 14.99
CA ARG A 465 -8.60 -29.75 14.25
C ARG A 465 -9.92 -29.31 13.60
N ASP A 466 -10.15 -29.79 12.37
CA ASP A 466 -11.37 -29.55 11.59
C ASP A 466 -11.62 -28.06 11.23
N THR A 467 -10.58 -27.22 11.30
CA THR A 467 -10.64 -25.80 10.87
C THR A 467 -10.24 -25.60 9.40
N THR A 468 -10.10 -26.70 8.64
CA THR A 468 -9.37 -26.84 7.36
C THR A 468 -10.19 -26.59 6.10
N HIS A 469 -11.53 -26.48 6.19
CA HIS A 469 -12.42 -26.52 5.02
C HIS A 469 -12.46 -25.25 4.14
N GLU A 470 -11.68 -24.20 4.47
CA GLU A 470 -11.63 -22.95 3.70
C GLU A 470 -10.21 -22.76 3.13
N PHE A 471 -10.07 -22.93 1.81
CA PHE A 471 -8.84 -22.66 1.04
C PHE A 471 -8.61 -21.14 0.85
N ASP A 472 -8.63 -20.38 1.94
CA ASP A 472 -8.70 -18.91 1.88
C ASP A 472 -7.43 -18.21 2.42
N SER A 473 -6.45 -18.96 2.94
CA SER A 473 -5.14 -18.40 3.35
C SER A 473 -4.01 -19.43 3.42
N TYR A 474 -2.75 -18.96 3.41
CA TYR A 474 -1.54 -19.78 3.58
C TYR A 474 -1.56 -20.65 4.86
N LEU A 475 -2.22 -20.19 5.92
CA LEU A 475 -2.38 -20.95 7.17
C LEU A 475 -3.42 -22.07 7.05
N GLY A 476 -4.38 -21.94 6.13
CA GLY A 476 -5.37 -22.98 5.85
C GLY A 476 -4.72 -24.26 5.32
N VAL A 477 -3.84 -24.13 4.33
CA VAL A 477 -3.14 -25.27 3.70
C VAL A 477 -2.11 -25.93 4.62
N ALA A 478 -1.58 -25.20 5.61
CA ALA A 478 -0.58 -25.69 6.56
C ALA A 478 -1.14 -25.96 7.98
N SER A 479 -2.44 -25.81 8.20
CA SER A 479 -3.07 -25.93 9.53
C SER A 479 -2.77 -27.25 10.24
N GLN A 480 -2.80 -28.37 9.51
CA GLN A 480 -2.44 -29.67 10.05
C GLN A 480 -0.93 -29.77 10.40
N VAL A 481 -0.08 -29.10 9.62
CA VAL A 481 1.37 -29.03 9.90
C VAL A 481 1.64 -28.18 11.14
N LEU A 482 0.90 -27.10 11.37
CA LEU A 482 0.98 -26.30 12.60
C LEU A 482 0.62 -27.13 13.83
N ILE A 483 -0.40 -28.00 13.73
CA ILE A 483 -0.73 -28.94 14.82
C ILE A 483 0.49 -29.82 15.13
N TYR A 484 1.18 -30.36 14.12
CA TYR A 484 2.39 -31.15 14.34
C TYR A 484 3.50 -30.32 14.99
N ILE A 485 3.76 -29.10 14.53
CA ILE A 485 4.75 -28.20 15.14
C ILE A 485 4.47 -27.98 16.62
N GLY A 486 3.22 -27.70 16.98
CA GLY A 486 2.83 -27.54 18.38
C GLY A 486 2.89 -28.85 19.19
N GLN A 487 2.74 -30.01 18.55
CA GLN A 487 2.98 -31.29 19.21
C GLN A 487 4.48 -31.50 19.47
N ILE A 488 5.34 -31.16 18.49
CA ILE A 488 6.80 -31.24 18.62
C ILE A 488 7.29 -30.37 19.79
N THR A 489 6.75 -29.16 19.96
CA THR A 489 7.14 -28.27 21.08
C THR A 489 6.78 -28.88 22.44
N CYS A 490 5.70 -29.65 22.53
CA CYS A 490 5.28 -30.35 23.75
C CYS A 490 6.04 -31.67 24.04
N LEU A 491 6.84 -32.21 23.11
CA LEU A 491 7.62 -33.43 23.34
C LEU A 491 8.74 -33.18 24.35
N ASP A 492 8.78 -33.93 25.44
CA ASP A 492 9.87 -33.92 26.43
C ASP A 492 10.38 -35.36 26.64
N LEU A 493 11.62 -35.52 27.13
CA LEU A 493 12.18 -36.86 27.44
C LEU A 493 11.47 -37.55 28.62
N SER A 494 10.71 -36.80 29.42
CA SER A 494 10.01 -37.27 30.60
C SER A 494 8.57 -36.74 30.62
N THR A 495 7.60 -37.53 30.16
CA THR A 495 6.18 -37.24 30.45
C THR A 495 5.46 -38.49 30.95
N THR A 496 5.66 -38.77 32.23
CA THR A 496 4.61 -39.23 33.15
C THR A 496 3.97 -38.01 33.80
N TYR A 497 3.28 -37.16 33.03
CA TYR A 497 2.34 -36.18 33.60
C TYR A 497 1.16 -36.03 32.66
N VAL A 498 0.00 -36.50 33.14
CA VAL A 498 -1.30 -36.39 32.48
C VAL A 498 -1.87 -35.01 32.83
N GLU A 499 -1.58 -34.00 32.00
CA GLU A 499 -2.51 -32.88 31.89
C GLU A 499 -3.73 -33.33 31.07
N VAL A 500 -4.92 -33.01 31.57
CA VAL A 500 -6.20 -33.38 30.93
C VAL A 500 -6.22 -32.80 29.51
N GLY A 501 -6.07 -33.67 28.52
CA GLY A 501 -6.05 -33.31 27.09
C GLY A 501 -4.75 -33.65 26.35
N VAL A 502 -3.69 -34.06 27.04
CA VAL A 502 -2.51 -34.64 26.39
C VAL A 502 -2.84 -36.06 25.93
N HIS A 503 -2.73 -36.35 24.63
CA HIS A 503 -2.81 -37.73 24.14
C HIS A 503 -1.68 -38.54 24.81
N PRO A 504 -1.97 -39.57 25.63
CA PRO A 504 -0.99 -40.19 26.53
C PRO A 504 0.15 -41.01 25.87
N SER A 505 0.47 -40.82 24.58
CA SER A 505 1.26 -41.82 23.84
C SER A 505 2.06 -41.32 22.64
N ARG A 506 2.18 -40.00 22.40
CA ARG A 506 2.97 -39.51 21.25
C ARG A 506 4.44 -39.35 21.60
N ASN A 507 5.30 -40.05 20.86
CA ASN A 507 6.75 -39.96 20.92
C ASN A 507 7.32 -39.33 19.62
N TYR A 508 8.63 -39.02 19.61
CA TYR A 508 9.32 -38.43 18.47
C TYR A 508 9.07 -39.18 17.15
N LEU A 509 9.11 -40.52 17.18
CA LEU A 509 8.90 -41.37 15.99
C LEU A 509 7.46 -41.29 15.45
N SER A 510 6.47 -41.24 16.34
CA SER A 510 5.06 -41.13 15.93
C SER A 510 4.77 -39.79 15.26
N VAL A 511 5.36 -38.70 15.77
CA VAL A 511 5.20 -37.36 15.18
C VAL A 511 6.01 -37.25 13.89
N GLU A 512 7.19 -37.85 13.82
CA GLU A 512 7.97 -37.96 12.57
C GLU A 512 7.13 -38.63 11.47
N HIS A 513 6.54 -39.80 11.77
CA HIS A 513 5.71 -40.53 10.82
C HIS A 513 4.49 -39.71 10.35
N ASP A 514 3.82 -39.00 11.25
CA ASP A 514 2.67 -38.16 10.92
C ASP A 514 3.07 -37.00 9.98
N VAL A 515 4.21 -36.34 10.24
CA VAL A 515 4.71 -35.27 9.38
C VAL A 515 5.18 -35.82 8.03
N GLU A 516 5.85 -36.98 8.02
CA GLU A 516 6.34 -37.61 6.80
C GLU A 516 5.18 -38.09 5.90
N SER A 517 4.14 -38.68 6.48
CA SER A 517 2.98 -39.21 5.77
C SER A 517 1.97 -38.14 5.36
N TRP A 518 2.11 -36.91 5.88
CA TRP A 518 1.25 -35.79 5.53
C TRP A 518 1.26 -35.50 4.03
N LYS A 519 0.06 -35.27 3.48
CA LYS A 519 -0.14 -34.88 2.08
C LYS A 519 -0.86 -33.54 2.01
N CYS A 520 -0.47 -32.73 1.02
CA CYS A 520 -1.16 -31.49 0.72
C CYS A 520 -2.65 -31.79 0.41
N PRO A 521 -3.61 -31.00 0.95
CA PRO A 521 -5.03 -31.22 0.67
C PRO A 521 -5.35 -31.22 -0.84
N ALA A 522 -6.25 -32.11 -1.25
CA ALA A 522 -6.67 -32.20 -2.65
C ALA A 522 -7.34 -30.90 -3.12
N GLY A 523 -6.99 -30.42 -4.31
CA GLY A 523 -7.51 -29.16 -4.87
C GLY A 523 -6.72 -27.90 -4.49
N THR A 524 -5.62 -28.03 -3.74
CA THR A 524 -4.73 -26.89 -3.42
C THR A 524 -4.08 -26.34 -4.70
N PRO A 525 -4.11 -25.02 -4.96
CA PRO A 525 -3.40 -24.43 -6.11
C PRO A 525 -1.88 -24.59 -6.02
N SER A 526 -1.18 -24.64 -7.16
CA SER A 526 0.26 -24.98 -7.24
C SER A 526 1.17 -24.06 -6.42
N ASN A 527 0.90 -22.76 -6.40
CA ASN A 527 1.63 -21.78 -5.58
C ASN A 527 1.48 -22.05 -4.07
N PHE A 528 0.29 -22.49 -3.63
CA PHE A 528 0.06 -22.86 -2.23
C PHE A 528 0.62 -24.24 -1.87
N GLN A 529 0.73 -25.17 -2.84
CA GLN A 529 1.36 -26.47 -2.61
C GLN A 529 2.84 -26.32 -2.24
N ALA A 530 3.58 -25.47 -2.96
CA ALA A 530 4.98 -25.18 -2.67
C ALA A 530 5.17 -24.67 -1.22
N VAL A 531 4.33 -23.72 -0.80
CA VAL A 531 4.35 -23.20 0.58
C VAL A 531 3.98 -24.27 1.60
N ALA A 532 2.96 -25.09 1.33
CA ALA A 532 2.56 -26.21 2.18
C ALA A 532 3.71 -27.22 2.40
N HIS A 533 4.43 -27.57 1.34
CA HIS A 533 5.58 -28.46 1.42
C HIS A 533 6.77 -27.84 2.16
N ALA A 534 6.99 -26.52 2.00
CA ALA A 534 7.98 -25.80 2.80
C ALA A 534 7.65 -25.83 4.31
N TYR A 535 6.38 -25.68 4.71
CA TYR A 535 5.97 -25.83 6.11
C TYR A 535 6.22 -27.23 6.66
N ARG A 536 5.89 -28.27 5.88
CA ARG A 536 6.18 -29.66 6.27
C ARG A 536 7.68 -29.85 6.48
N GLY A 537 8.49 -29.34 5.56
CA GLY A 537 9.94 -29.38 5.67
C GLY A 537 10.46 -28.67 6.93
N ALA A 538 9.94 -27.48 7.22
CA ALA A 538 10.27 -26.73 8.44
C ALA A 538 9.90 -27.50 9.73
N ALA A 539 8.75 -28.21 9.74
CA ALA A 539 8.35 -29.06 10.87
C ALA A 539 9.34 -30.22 11.09
N LEU A 540 9.77 -30.89 10.01
CA LEU A 540 10.80 -31.96 10.08
C LEU A 540 12.14 -31.41 10.57
N ILE A 541 12.60 -30.28 10.04
CA ILE A 541 13.83 -29.62 10.49
C ILE A 541 13.77 -29.32 11.99
N TYR A 542 12.63 -28.78 12.47
CA TYR A 542 12.45 -28.47 13.88
C TYR A 542 12.48 -29.73 14.76
N LEU A 543 11.75 -30.78 14.35
CA LEU A 543 11.75 -32.09 15.00
C LEU A 543 13.16 -32.67 15.10
N TYR A 544 13.89 -32.72 13.97
CA TYR A 544 15.24 -33.28 13.91
C TYR A 544 16.25 -32.47 14.72
N ARG A 545 16.16 -31.14 14.73
CA ARG A 545 16.97 -30.30 15.61
C ARG A 545 16.67 -30.55 17.09
N LYS A 546 15.42 -30.85 17.45
CA LYS A 546 15.04 -31.18 18.83
C LYS A 546 15.56 -32.57 19.22
N MET A 547 15.33 -33.59 18.38
CA MET A 547 15.87 -34.95 18.56
C MET A 547 17.40 -34.96 18.67
N ARG A 548 18.08 -34.25 17.78
CA ARG A 548 19.53 -34.10 17.79
C ARG A 548 20.04 -33.49 19.09
N ARG A 549 19.45 -32.38 19.55
CA ARG A 549 19.82 -31.76 20.84
C ARG A 549 19.70 -32.73 22.02
N HIS A 550 18.67 -33.58 22.01
CA HIS A 550 18.50 -34.61 23.04
C HIS A 550 19.53 -35.75 22.92
N LEU A 551 19.84 -36.21 21.70
CA LEU A 551 20.89 -37.20 21.45
C LEU A 551 22.29 -36.69 21.82
N GLU A 552 22.57 -35.40 21.64
CA GLU A 552 23.82 -34.75 22.05
C GLU A 552 23.91 -34.60 23.58
N ALA A 553 22.78 -34.46 24.28
CA ALA A 553 22.72 -34.27 25.73
C ALA A 553 22.79 -35.58 26.54
N ASP A 554 22.26 -36.69 26.01
CA ASP A 554 22.32 -38.00 26.67
C ASP A 554 22.45 -39.14 25.63
N THR A 555 23.55 -39.87 25.68
CA THR A 555 23.86 -41.01 24.80
C THR A 555 22.89 -42.19 24.95
N ASN A 556 22.13 -42.30 26.06
CA ASN A 556 21.09 -43.33 26.25
C ASN A 556 19.73 -42.95 25.63
N THR A 557 19.61 -41.76 25.02
CA THR A 557 18.38 -41.28 24.35
C THR A 557 18.05 -42.01 23.04
N PHE A 558 18.90 -42.96 22.62
CA PHE A 558 18.69 -43.78 21.43
C PHE A 558 17.31 -44.47 21.43
N LEU A 559 16.84 -44.95 22.59
CA LEU A 559 15.53 -45.59 22.72
C LEU A 559 14.34 -44.64 22.48
N ALA A 560 14.51 -43.34 22.77
CA ALA A 560 13.45 -42.34 22.61
C ALA A 560 13.38 -41.76 21.18
N CYS A 561 14.53 -41.65 20.51
CA CYS A 561 14.62 -41.14 19.14
C CYS A 561 14.62 -42.24 18.07
N GLY A 562 14.90 -43.49 18.44
CA GLY A 562 14.94 -44.65 17.54
C GLY A 562 16.01 -44.60 16.44
N THR A 563 17.01 -43.71 16.55
CA THR A 563 17.98 -43.46 15.48
C THR A 563 19.29 -42.88 15.99
N SER A 564 20.37 -43.02 15.20
CA SER A 564 21.72 -42.56 15.54
C SER A 564 21.93 -41.08 15.20
N LEU A 565 22.92 -40.43 15.84
CA LEU A 565 23.28 -39.03 15.55
C LEU A 565 23.70 -38.83 14.07
N ASN A 566 24.43 -39.78 13.49
CA ASN A 566 24.84 -39.74 12.08
C ASN A 566 23.63 -39.83 11.14
N THR A 567 22.70 -40.74 11.41
CA THR A 567 21.45 -40.86 10.64
C THR A 567 20.60 -39.60 10.79
N MET A 568 20.53 -39.01 11.98
CA MET A 568 19.81 -37.76 12.25
C MET A 568 20.36 -36.58 11.46
N ASN A 569 21.69 -36.46 11.36
CA ASN A 569 22.33 -35.43 10.53
C ASN A 569 21.96 -35.59 9.05
N GLY A 570 21.96 -36.83 8.53
CA GLY A 570 21.52 -37.11 7.17
C GLY A 570 20.05 -36.73 6.92
N LYS A 571 19.15 -37.07 7.85
CA LYS A 571 17.74 -36.67 7.79
C LYS A 571 17.56 -35.15 7.83
N LEU A 572 18.33 -34.45 8.67
CA LEU A 572 18.30 -32.99 8.76
C LEU A 572 18.75 -32.32 7.47
N HIS A 573 19.85 -32.78 6.86
CA HIS A 573 20.32 -32.26 5.57
C HIS A 573 19.27 -32.45 4.48
N MET A 574 18.73 -33.67 4.36
CA MET A 574 17.69 -33.97 3.38
C MET A 574 16.43 -33.12 3.58
N ALA A 575 16.02 -32.89 4.84
CA ALA A 575 14.89 -32.03 5.14
C ALA A 575 15.16 -30.56 4.76
N VAL A 576 16.37 -30.06 4.98
CA VAL A 576 16.78 -28.71 4.54
C VAL A 576 16.74 -28.60 3.02
N ASP A 577 17.35 -29.53 2.29
CA ASP A 577 17.41 -29.49 0.82
C ASP A 577 16.02 -29.53 0.21
N ASN A 578 15.14 -30.44 0.66
CA ASN A 578 13.75 -30.52 0.20
C ASN A 578 12.94 -29.26 0.52
N THR A 579 13.24 -28.61 1.65
CA THR A 579 12.57 -27.35 2.04
C THR A 579 13.01 -26.21 1.13
N LEU A 580 14.31 -26.09 0.86
CA LEU A 580 14.85 -25.06 -0.03
C LEU A 580 14.33 -25.22 -1.47
N ASP A 581 14.25 -26.46 -1.97
CA ASP A 581 13.65 -26.76 -3.26
C ASP A 581 12.17 -26.33 -3.30
N SER A 582 11.38 -26.66 -2.27
CA SER A 582 9.98 -26.23 -2.16
C SER A 582 9.84 -24.71 -2.12
N ILE A 583 10.73 -24.00 -1.42
CA ILE A 583 10.76 -22.52 -1.35
C ILE A 583 11.08 -21.92 -2.72
N GLY A 584 11.99 -22.51 -3.49
CA GLY A 584 12.36 -22.05 -4.84
C GLY A 584 11.19 -22.03 -5.83
N HIS A 585 10.12 -22.79 -5.55
CA HIS A 585 8.91 -22.83 -6.36
C HIS A 585 7.81 -21.85 -5.87
N VAL A 586 8.07 -21.06 -4.83
CA VAL A 586 7.14 -20.02 -4.34
C VAL A 586 7.33 -18.74 -5.17
N PRO A 587 6.30 -18.23 -5.89
CA PRO A 587 6.48 -17.07 -6.76
C PRO A 587 6.75 -15.79 -5.96
N GLU A 588 7.79 -15.03 -6.32
CA GLU A 588 8.24 -13.82 -5.59
C GLU A 588 7.16 -12.72 -5.49
N ASN A 589 6.25 -12.64 -6.46
CA ASN A 589 5.25 -11.57 -6.59
C ASN A 589 3.84 -11.92 -6.06
N ASP A 590 3.59 -13.17 -5.65
CA ASP A 590 2.29 -13.64 -5.15
C ASP A 590 2.16 -13.50 -3.62
N VAL A 591 3.22 -13.00 -2.97
CA VAL A 591 3.35 -12.97 -1.52
C VAL A 591 2.84 -11.64 -0.93
N SER A 592 1.70 -11.15 -1.41
CA SER A 592 1.14 -9.90 -0.89
C SER A 592 0.36 -10.07 0.42
N GLU A 593 0.17 -11.29 0.94
CA GLU A 593 -0.72 -11.54 2.09
C GLU A 593 -0.18 -12.50 3.16
N SER A 594 1.13 -12.69 3.26
CA SER A 594 1.68 -13.37 4.45
C SER A 594 2.90 -12.66 5.02
N SER A 595 2.76 -12.24 6.27
CA SER A 595 3.82 -11.82 7.20
C SER A 595 4.87 -12.93 7.48
N LEU A 596 4.92 -13.96 6.65
CA LEU A 596 5.76 -15.16 6.78
C LEU A 596 6.99 -15.14 5.87
N ILE A 597 7.00 -14.36 4.79
CA ILE A 597 8.18 -14.20 3.92
C ILE A 597 8.85 -12.83 4.14
N LYS A 598 8.94 -12.41 5.40
CA LYS A 598 10.03 -11.51 5.85
C LYS A 598 11.14 -12.28 6.57
N TRP A 599 11.21 -13.61 6.40
CA TRP A 599 12.40 -14.39 6.76
C TRP A 599 13.63 -13.99 5.91
N ASN A 600 13.43 -13.32 4.76
CA ASN A 600 14.52 -12.71 3.97
C ASN A 600 15.12 -11.44 4.59
N LEU A 601 14.49 -10.82 5.59
CA LEU A 601 15.13 -9.76 6.39
C LEU A 601 16.06 -10.33 7.48
N PHE A 602 15.86 -11.60 7.87
CA PHE A 602 16.80 -12.31 8.73
C PHE A 602 17.98 -12.91 7.96
N GLU A 603 17.81 -13.24 6.67
CA GLU A 603 18.88 -13.83 5.86
C GLU A 603 20.03 -12.85 5.58
N ARG A 604 19.78 -11.54 5.54
CA ARG A 604 20.83 -10.52 5.36
C ARG A 604 21.74 -10.35 6.57
N ASP A 605 21.22 -10.58 7.78
CA ASP A 605 22.03 -10.57 9.00
C ASP A 605 22.63 -11.95 9.32
N TYR A 606 21.99 -13.05 8.91
CA TYR A 606 22.48 -14.41 9.19
C TYR A 606 23.54 -14.92 8.20
N LYS A 607 23.52 -14.49 6.93
CA LYS A 607 24.59 -14.82 5.95
C LYS A 607 25.95 -14.20 6.29
N ARG A 608 26.02 -13.23 7.22
CA ARG A 608 27.28 -12.74 7.78
C ARG A 608 27.88 -13.61 8.88
N HIS A 609 27.18 -14.65 9.37
CA HIS A 609 27.58 -15.38 10.58
C HIS A 609 27.79 -16.89 10.39
N ILE A 610 27.87 -17.38 9.16
CA ILE A 610 28.22 -18.80 8.87
C ILE A 610 29.64 -18.94 8.27
N THR A 611 30.38 -17.85 8.10
CA THR A 611 31.78 -17.90 7.63
C THR A 611 32.72 -17.15 8.58
N SER A 612 32.93 -17.70 9.77
CA SER A 612 34.24 -17.65 10.44
C SER A 612 34.19 -18.44 11.74
N GLU A 613 35.17 -19.31 11.91
CA GLU A 613 35.59 -19.84 13.19
C GLU A 613 35.83 -18.67 14.16
N ASN A 614 35.16 -18.67 15.31
CA ASN A 614 35.69 -18.33 16.64
C ASN A 614 34.55 -17.99 17.63
N PHE A 615 34.68 -18.51 18.84
CA PHE A 615 33.89 -18.22 20.03
C PHE A 615 33.73 -16.71 20.30
N VAL A 616 32.51 -16.24 20.60
CA VAL A 616 32.27 -15.20 21.64
C VAL A 616 30.87 -15.35 22.24
N ILE A 617 30.82 -15.56 23.56
CA ILE A 617 29.66 -15.35 24.45
C ILE A 617 29.63 -13.86 24.80
N PHE A 618 28.48 -13.17 24.79
CA PHE A 618 28.21 -12.09 25.77
C PHE A 618 26.72 -11.92 26.13
N ARG A 619 26.54 -11.56 27.41
CA ARG A 619 25.32 -11.40 28.21
C ARG A 619 24.61 -10.06 28.00
N GLU A 620 23.34 -10.08 28.44
CA GLU A 620 22.41 -9.00 28.82
C GLU A 620 22.94 -7.56 28.93
N HIS A 621 22.20 -6.63 28.32
CA HIS A 621 21.65 -5.44 28.99
C HIS A 621 20.27 -5.10 28.45
#